data_AF-A0A3M2Y6U8-F1
#
_entry.id   AF-A0A3M2Y6U8-F1
#
_cell.length_a   1.000
_cell.length_b   1.000
_cell.length_c   1.000
_cell.angle_alpha   90.00
_cell.angle_beta   90.00
_cell.angle_gamma   90.00
#
_symmetry.space_group_name_H-M   'P 1'
#
loop_
_entity.id
_entity.type
_entity.pdbx_description
1 polymer ?
#
loop_
_entity_poly.entity_id
_entity_poly.type
_entity_poly.pdbx_seq_one_letter_code
_entity_poly.pdbx_strand_id
1 'polypeptide(L)'
;MDVIRRLPGWVDTCTGCAVRSDIIAEIHMTYRAASFVLLLGLSVIGLSACQSDNPYVASSLPMPPAPPQAAKTLDLSAYPAPPRDYGKYRTWGWLNGQLPPGT
;
A
#
# COMPACT_ATOMS: atom_id res chain seq x y z
N MET A 1 50.00 -33.08 32.85
CA MET A 1 50.86 -32.19 33.66
C MET A 1 50.50 -30.76 33.27
N ASP A 2 49.44 -30.25 33.87
CA ASP A 2 48.93 -28.90 33.66
C ASP A 2 49.79 -27.87 34.40
N VAL A 3 50.26 -26.83 33.72
CA VAL A 3 50.53 -25.52 34.34
C VAL A 3 50.26 -24.41 33.30
N ILE A 4 49.01 -23.97 33.17
CA ILE A 4 48.71 -22.60 32.73
C ILE A 4 48.58 -21.78 34.02
N ARG A 5 49.60 -20.97 34.34
CA ARG A 5 49.53 -20.02 35.46
C ARG A 5 48.47 -18.97 35.16
N ARG A 6 47.38 -18.94 35.93
CA ARG A 6 46.49 -17.77 36.02
C ARG A 6 47.23 -16.63 36.71
N LEU A 7 47.33 -15.49 36.04
CA LEU A 7 47.73 -14.22 36.66
C LEU A 7 46.59 -13.73 37.58
N PRO A 8 46.89 -13.23 38.79
CA PRO A 8 45.87 -12.68 39.68
C PRO A 8 45.61 -11.21 39.29
N GLY A 9 44.39 -10.89 38.85
CA GLY A 9 44.00 -9.47 38.68
C GLY A 9 43.02 -9.13 37.56
N TRP A 10 42.53 -10.08 36.77
CA TRP A 10 41.46 -9.79 35.80
C TRP A 10 40.10 -9.89 36.48
N VAL A 11 39.55 -8.75 36.88
CA VAL A 11 38.15 -8.62 37.29
C VAL A 11 37.32 -8.60 36.01
N ASP A 12 36.54 -9.66 35.79
CA ASP A 12 35.71 -9.85 34.61
C ASP A 12 34.64 -8.74 34.49
N THR A 13 34.93 -7.71 33.71
CA THR A 13 33.95 -6.67 33.34
C THR A 13 32.89 -7.20 32.36
N CYS A 14 33.00 -8.45 31.91
CA CYS A 14 32.18 -9.01 30.83
C CYS A 14 30.84 -9.59 31.27
N THR A 15 30.67 -10.01 32.54
CA THR A 15 29.43 -10.66 32.99
C THR A 15 28.24 -9.70 33.05
N GLY A 16 28.46 -8.42 33.39
CA GLY A 16 27.41 -7.40 33.41
C GLY A 16 26.98 -6.89 32.03
N CYS A 17 27.86 -6.99 31.02
CA CYS A 17 27.54 -6.58 29.64
C CYS A 17 26.66 -7.61 28.93
N ALA A 18 26.90 -8.92 29.14
CA ALA A 18 26.12 -9.99 28.53
C ALA A 18 24.66 -10.03 29.01
N VAL A 19 24.43 -9.95 30.33
CA VAL A 19 23.07 -9.93 30.90
C VAL A 19 22.25 -8.72 30.40
N ARG A 20 22.91 -7.57 30.19
CA ARG A 20 22.25 -6.36 29.67
C ARG A 20 21.90 -6.48 28.19
N SER A 21 22.71 -7.13 27.35
CA SER A 21 22.38 -7.34 25.94
C SER A 21 21.20 -8.31 25.74
N ASP A 22 21.12 -9.34 26.57
CA ASP A 22 20.07 -10.37 26.47
C ASP A 22 18.69 -9.80 26.86
N ILE A 23 18.64 -9.03 27.96
CA ILE A 23 17.41 -8.36 28.41
C ILE A 23 16.93 -7.30 27.39
N ILE A 24 17.84 -6.52 26.80
CA ILE A 24 17.49 -5.52 25.79
C ILE A 24 16.97 -6.19 24.52
N ALA A 25 17.54 -7.33 24.11
CA ALA A 25 17.07 -8.09 22.96
C ALA A 25 15.66 -8.65 23.17
N GLU A 26 15.38 -9.16 24.38
CA GLU A 26 14.07 -9.73 24.75
C GLU A 26 12.98 -8.65 24.85
N ILE A 27 13.31 -7.48 25.42
CA ILE A 27 12.42 -6.31 25.45
C ILE A 27 12.17 -5.76 24.03
N HIS A 28 13.20 -5.70 23.18
CA HIS A 28 13.05 -5.21 21.81
C HIS A 28 12.18 -6.17 20.97
N MET A 29 12.30 -7.49 21.16
CA MET A 29 11.51 -8.48 20.43
C MET A 29 10.04 -8.48 20.84
N THR A 30 9.76 -8.41 22.14
CA THR A 30 8.39 -8.31 22.68
C THR A 30 7.72 -6.99 22.27
N TYR A 31 8.46 -5.88 22.26
CA TYR A 31 7.94 -4.58 21.82
C TYR A 31 7.64 -4.54 20.31
N ARG A 32 8.49 -5.16 19.47
CA ARG A 32 8.25 -5.29 18.03
C ARG A 32 7.04 -6.17 17.72
N ALA A 33 6.86 -7.27 18.46
CA ALA A 33 5.70 -8.13 18.32
C ALA A 33 4.40 -7.41 18.76
N ALA A 34 4.41 -6.74 19.92
CA ALA A 34 3.27 -5.99 20.44
C ALA A 34 2.88 -4.84 19.50
N SER A 35 3.87 -4.11 18.97
CA SER A 35 3.65 -3.02 18.01
C SER A 35 3.07 -3.53 16.70
N PHE A 36 3.54 -4.68 16.20
CA PHE A 36 3.00 -5.29 14.98
C PHE A 36 1.55 -5.74 15.17
N VAL A 37 1.23 -6.38 16.29
CA VAL A 37 -0.15 -6.80 16.64
C VAL A 37 -1.08 -5.59 16.77
N LEU A 38 -0.62 -4.50 17.39
CA LEU A 38 -1.38 -3.27 17.52
C LEU A 38 -1.67 -2.63 16.15
N LEU A 39 -0.65 -2.49 15.30
CA LEU A 39 -0.79 -1.90 13.96
C LEU A 39 -1.69 -2.75 13.06
N LEU A 40 -1.53 -4.07 13.09
CA LEU A 40 -2.36 -4.98 12.32
C LEU A 40 -3.82 -4.93 12.81
N GLY A 41 -4.05 -4.96 14.13
CA GLY A 41 -5.38 -4.88 14.73
C GLY A 41 -6.09 -3.58 14.38
N LEU A 42 -5.42 -2.44 14.49
CA LEU A 42 -5.99 -1.13 14.15
C LEU A 42 -6.37 -1.04 12.67
N SER A 43 -5.55 -1.63 11.80
CA SER A 43 -5.81 -1.66 10.36
C SER A 43 -7.04 -2.51 10.04
N VAL A 44 -7.16 -3.71 10.61
CA VAL A 44 -8.31 -4.59 10.36
C VAL A 44 -9.62 -3.94 10.83
N ILE A 45 -9.62 -3.31 12.01
CA ILE A 45 -10.80 -2.59 12.52
C ILE A 45 -11.17 -1.42 11.60
N GLY A 46 -10.19 -0.62 11.18
CA GLY A 46 -10.40 0.49 10.25
C GLY A 46 -10.97 0.08 8.89
N LEU A 47 -10.45 -0.99 8.28
CA LEU A 47 -10.97 -1.51 7.01
C LEU A 47 -12.37 -2.10 7.15
N SER A 48 -12.66 -2.79 8.26
CA SER A 48 -13.98 -3.39 8.48
C SER A 48 -15.09 -2.34 8.64
N ALA A 49 -14.77 -1.18 9.22
CA ALA A 49 -15.71 -0.06 9.35
C ALA A 49 -16.08 0.57 7.99
N CYS A 50 -15.23 0.44 6.98
CA CYS A 50 -15.50 0.92 5.62
C CYS A 50 -16.29 -0.07 4.76
N GLN A 51 -16.61 -1.28 5.27
CA GLN A 51 -17.48 -2.24 4.59
C GLN A 51 -18.97 -1.95 4.82
N SER A 52 -19.36 -0.67 4.84
CA SER A 52 -20.78 -0.31 4.82
C SER A 52 -21.38 -0.72 3.48
N ASP A 53 -22.58 -1.28 3.48
CA ASP A 53 -23.30 -1.59 2.25
C ASP A 53 -23.40 -0.34 1.38
N ASN A 54 -22.89 -0.44 0.15
CA ASN A 54 -23.04 0.60 -0.84
C ASN A 54 -24.47 0.52 -1.42
N PRO A 55 -25.37 1.48 -1.17
CA PRO A 55 -26.75 1.44 -1.67
C PRO A 55 -26.83 1.68 -3.19
N TYR A 56 -25.71 1.98 -3.85
CA TYR A 56 -25.65 2.20 -5.29
C TYR A 56 -25.61 0.88 -6.05
N VAL A 57 -26.74 0.54 -6.67
CA VAL A 57 -26.84 -0.57 -7.63
C VAL A 57 -26.37 -0.07 -8.99
N ALA A 58 -25.36 -0.73 -9.57
CA ALA A 58 -24.91 -0.45 -10.92
C ALA A 58 -26.03 -0.80 -11.90
N SER A 59 -26.76 0.21 -12.38
CA SER A 59 -27.74 0.09 -13.45
C SER A 59 -27.10 0.55 -14.76
N SER A 60 -27.16 -0.29 -15.79
CA SER A 60 -26.75 0.07 -17.14
C SER A 60 -27.85 -0.32 -18.11
N LEU A 61 -28.09 0.53 -19.10
CA LEU A 61 -28.94 0.17 -20.22
C LEU A 61 -28.26 -0.94 -21.03
N PRO A 62 -29.02 -1.90 -21.58
CA PRO A 62 -28.44 -2.88 -22.49
C PRO A 62 -27.76 -2.14 -23.64
N MET A 63 -26.58 -2.62 -24.05
CA MET A 63 -25.85 -2.03 -25.16
C MET A 63 -26.76 -2.00 -26.39
N PRO A 64 -26.91 -0.84 -27.06
CA PRO A 64 -27.68 -0.76 -28.28
C PRO A 64 -27.07 -1.68 -29.34
N PRO A 65 -27.86 -2.24 -30.25
CA PRO A 65 -27.33 -3.04 -31.35
C PRO A 65 -26.31 -2.20 -32.13
N ALA A 66 -25.17 -2.82 -32.46
CA ALA A 66 -24.11 -2.13 -33.17
C ALA A 66 -24.67 -1.53 -34.49
N PRO A 67 -24.39 -0.25 -34.78
CA PRO A 67 -24.83 0.34 -36.04
C PRO A 67 -24.19 -0.44 -37.21
N PRO A 68 -24.94 -0.78 -38.27
CA PRO A 68 -24.45 -1.58 -39.40
C PRO A 68 -23.16 -1.03 -40.05
N GLN A 69 -22.95 0.28 -39.93
CA GLN A 69 -21.81 1.02 -40.46
C GLN A 69 -20.52 0.78 -39.65
N ALA A 70 -20.62 0.44 -38.35
CA ALA A 70 -19.45 0.20 -37.50
C ALA A 70 -18.60 -1.00 -37.97
N ALA A 71 -19.22 -1.97 -38.65
CA ALA A 71 -18.50 -3.12 -39.20
C ALA A 71 -17.64 -2.78 -40.44
N LYS A 72 -17.84 -1.62 -41.07
CA LYS A 72 -17.21 -1.26 -42.35
C LYS A 72 -16.33 -0.01 -42.31
N THR A 73 -16.36 0.76 -41.23
CA THR A 73 -15.63 2.02 -41.08
C THR A 73 -14.35 1.83 -40.26
N LEU A 74 -13.46 0.93 -40.71
CA LEU A 74 -12.09 0.94 -40.20
C LEU A 74 -11.27 1.93 -41.02
N ASP A 75 -11.20 3.17 -40.53
CA ASP A 75 -10.30 4.18 -41.09
C ASP A 75 -8.92 4.06 -40.44
N LEU A 76 -7.96 3.53 -41.21
CA LEU A 76 -6.58 3.33 -40.77
C LEU A 76 -5.70 4.59 -40.94
N SER A 77 -6.21 5.64 -41.61
CA SER A 77 -5.43 6.87 -41.82
C SER A 77 -5.10 7.59 -40.50
N ALA A 78 -5.88 7.35 -39.46
CA ALA A 78 -5.67 7.88 -38.12
C ALA A 78 -4.59 7.12 -37.31
N TYR A 79 -4.00 6.05 -37.84
CA TYR A 79 -3.00 5.23 -37.14
C TYR A 79 -1.61 5.33 -37.78
N PRO A 80 -0.52 5.36 -36.98
CA PRO A 80 -0.50 5.31 -35.52
C PRO A 80 -0.96 6.64 -34.89
N ALA A 81 -1.64 6.55 -33.75
CA ALA A 81 -2.05 7.75 -33.02
C ALA A 81 -0.82 8.59 -32.63
N PRO A 82 -0.86 9.92 -32.77
CA PRO A 82 0.25 10.78 -32.39
C PRO A 82 0.56 10.63 -30.89
N PRO A 83 1.83 10.77 -30.47
CA PRO A 83 2.21 10.72 -29.06
C PRO A 83 1.40 11.72 -28.22
N ARG A 84 0.75 11.25 -27.15
CA ARG A 84 0.03 12.12 -26.22
C ARG A 84 1.02 12.76 -25.24
N ASP A 85 1.01 14.09 -25.16
CA ASP A 85 1.69 14.81 -24.10
C ASP A 85 0.79 14.84 -22.85
N TYR A 86 1.02 13.90 -21.94
CA TYR A 86 0.26 13.80 -20.69
C TYR A 86 0.51 14.98 -19.74
N GLY A 87 1.62 15.72 -19.90
CA GLY A 87 1.99 16.84 -19.02
C GLY A 87 1.07 18.06 -19.16
N LYS A 88 0.27 18.13 -20.23
CA LYS A 88 -0.70 19.20 -20.48
C LYS A 88 -2.00 19.04 -19.70
N TYR A 89 -2.36 17.84 -19.28
CA TYR A 89 -3.61 17.56 -18.57
C TYR A 89 -3.41 17.68 -17.06
N ARG A 90 -3.11 18.89 -16.58
CA ARG A 90 -2.85 19.13 -15.15
C ARG A 90 -4.12 19.35 -14.33
N THR A 91 -5.13 19.91 -14.96
CA THR A 91 -6.37 20.33 -14.31
C THR A 91 -7.54 19.71 -15.05
N TRP A 92 -8.48 19.15 -14.31
CA TRP A 92 -9.77 18.75 -14.82
C TRP A 92 -10.84 19.65 -14.18
N GLY A 93 -11.92 19.87 -14.90
CA GLY A 93 -13.03 20.67 -14.43
C GLY A 93 -14.16 20.64 -15.45
N TRP A 94 -15.38 20.83 -14.98
CA TRP A 94 -16.52 20.99 -15.86
C TRP A 94 -16.43 22.30 -16.63
N LEU A 95 -16.82 22.30 -17.90
CA LEU A 95 -16.91 23.52 -18.70
C LEU A 95 -17.88 24.49 -17.98
N ASN A 96 -17.42 25.69 -17.67
CA ASN A 96 -18.16 26.70 -16.91
C ASN A 96 -18.58 26.27 -15.48
N GLY A 97 -17.93 25.25 -14.90
CA GLY A 97 -18.26 24.76 -13.55
C GLY A 97 -19.65 24.09 -13.44
N GLN A 98 -20.33 23.84 -14.56
CA GLN A 98 -21.65 23.24 -14.57
C GLN A 98 -21.55 21.73 -14.75
N LEU A 99 -22.14 20.97 -13.81
CA LEU A 99 -22.33 19.53 -14.01
C LEU A 99 -23.16 19.29 -15.28
N PRO A 100 -22.88 18.21 -16.03
CA PRO A 100 -23.78 17.78 -17.09
C PRO A 100 -25.20 17.61 -16.54
N PRO A 101 -26.24 18.00 -17.29
CA PRO A 101 -27.61 17.73 -16.88
C PRO A 101 -27.76 16.23 -16.64
N GLY A 102 -28.06 15.87 -15.39
CA GLY A 102 -28.38 14.50 -14.99
C GLY A 102 -29.84 14.20 -15.28
N THR A 103 -30.10 13.06 -15.91
CA THR A 103 -31.43 12.43 -15.99
C THR A 103 -31.72 11.66 -14.72
#